data_AF-A0A0C2CV19-F1
#
_entry.id   AF-A0A0C2CV19-F1
#
_cell.length_a   1.000
_cell.length_b   1.000
_cell.length_c   1.000
_cell.angle_alpha   90.00
_cell.angle_beta   90.00
_cell.angle_gamma   90.00
#
_symmetry.space_group_name_H-M   'P 1'
#
loop_
_entity.id
_entity.type
_entity.pdbx_description
1 polymer ?
#
loop_
_entity_poly.entity_id
_entity_poly.type
_entity_poly.pdbx_seq_one_letter_code
_entity_poly.pdbx_strand_id
1 'polypeptide(L)'
;MDRETQMVFEKIAAHCDKKLDYIPLTFMLGFFRHSSIDRWRNIFNNMGYIENIALSLSTLLRGDSKEVVLMRRTIIRYLVVSQILAFRDISMRVRRRFPNMESMVTAGFLHENEKDDLNKISIQPVYKKYWAPVNWALTLCHRAHKEGLLSAAPSLNTCLNVVSLVHFWVTTPTLPFSGSFILLHH
;
A
#
# COMPACT_ATOMS: atom_id res chain seq x y z
N MET A 1 -40.35 20.57 32.89
CA MET A 1 -39.33 21.60 33.11
C MET A 1 -40.00 22.77 33.79
N ASP A 2 -39.34 23.39 34.76
CA ASP A 2 -39.82 24.64 35.35
C ASP A 2 -39.70 25.79 34.33
N ARG A 3 -40.53 26.83 34.48
CA ARG A 3 -40.69 27.92 33.51
C ARG A 3 -39.40 28.74 33.34
N GLU A 4 -38.65 28.91 34.43
CA GLU A 4 -37.34 29.58 34.40
C GLU A 4 -36.31 28.77 33.60
N THR A 5 -36.30 27.45 33.77
CA THR A 5 -35.39 26.56 33.03
C THR A 5 -35.68 26.60 31.53
N GLN A 6 -36.96 26.69 31.14
CA GLN A 6 -37.35 26.80 29.74
C GLN A 6 -36.86 28.11 29.11
N MET A 7 -37.00 29.24 29.80
CA MET A 7 -36.51 30.53 29.30
C MET A 7 -34.98 30.57 29.15
N VAL A 8 -34.24 29.93 30.06
CA VAL A 8 -32.78 29.83 29.95
C VAL A 8 -32.38 28.97 28.75
N PHE A 9 -33.05 27.84 28.54
CA PHE A 9 -32.80 26.98 27.38
C PHE A 9 -33.06 27.70 26.06
N GLU A 10 -34.19 28.44 25.95
CA GLU A 10 -34.53 29.21 24.74
C GLU A 10 -33.48 30.28 24.43
N LYS A 11 -32.96 30.97 25.45
CA LYS A 11 -31.87 31.95 25.28
C LYS A 11 -30.57 31.31 24.79
N ILE A 12 -30.22 30.13 25.29
CA ILE A 12 -29.04 29.38 24.85
C ILE A 12 -29.22 28.90 23.40
N ALA A 13 -30.38 28.34 23.07
CA ALA A 13 -30.68 27.88 21.72
C ALA A 13 -30.59 29.03 20.69
N ALA A 14 -31.19 30.18 20.99
CA ALA A 14 -31.11 31.37 20.15
C ALA A 14 -29.66 31.92 20.01
N HIS A 15 -28.85 31.81 21.07
CA HIS A 15 -27.44 32.20 21.01
C HIS A 15 -26.62 31.27 20.10
N CYS A 16 -26.84 29.96 20.19
CA CYS A 16 -26.17 28.97 19.33
C CYS A 16 -26.56 29.14 17.87
N ASP A 17 -27.85 29.34 17.57
CA ASP A 17 -28.36 29.53 16.21
C ASP A 17 -27.68 30.70 15.50
N LYS A 18 -27.59 31.85 16.18
CA LYS A 18 -26.89 33.04 15.68
C LYS A 18 -25.39 32.83 15.41
N LYS A 19 -24.77 31.84 16.05
CA LYS A 19 -23.34 31.52 15.91
C LYS A 19 -23.07 30.46 14.86
N LEU A 20 -24.06 29.66 14.47
CA LEU A 20 -23.92 28.64 13.43
C LEU A 20 -23.70 29.26 12.04
N ASP A 21 -24.33 30.39 11.73
CA ASP A 21 -24.14 31.13 10.47
C ASP A 21 -22.72 31.69 10.29
N TYR A 22 -21.98 31.92 11.38
CA TYR A 22 -20.62 32.47 11.32
C TYR A 22 -19.60 31.45 10.80
N ILE A 23 -19.90 30.15 10.93
CA ILE A 23 -19.00 29.07 10.56
C ILE A 23 -19.50 28.50 9.22
N PRO A 24 -18.80 28.70 8.08
CA PRO A 24 -19.22 28.17 6.80
C PRO A 24 -18.93 26.65 6.73
N LEU A 25 -19.74 25.87 7.43
CA LEU A 25 -19.61 24.41 7.55
C LEU A 25 -19.60 23.74 6.18
N THR A 26 -20.41 24.23 5.24
CA THR A 26 -20.46 23.73 3.87
C THR A 26 -19.12 23.87 3.15
N PHE A 27 -18.42 24.99 3.35
CA PHE A 27 -17.10 25.22 2.76
C PHE A 27 -16.04 24.28 3.37
N MET A 28 -16.02 24.16 4.70
CA MET A 28 -15.08 23.27 5.39
C MET A 28 -15.32 21.79 5.05
N LEU A 29 -16.59 21.39 4.97
CA LEU A 29 -16.98 20.05 4.53
C LEU A 29 -16.58 19.80 3.06
N GLY A 30 -16.75 20.81 2.20
CA GLY A 30 -16.29 20.79 0.81
C GLY A 30 -14.79 20.54 0.71
N PHE A 31 -13.99 21.30 1.45
CA PHE A 31 -12.53 21.13 1.50
C PHE A 31 -12.14 19.75 2.07
N PHE A 32 -12.76 19.33 3.16
CA PHE A 32 -12.50 18.03 3.79
C PHE A 32 -12.80 16.86 2.84
N ARG A 33 -13.97 16.89 2.19
CA ARG A 33 -14.37 15.88 1.20
C ARG A 33 -13.42 15.88 0.02
N HIS A 34 -13.08 17.06 -0.51
CA HIS A 34 -12.16 17.17 -1.64
C HIS A 34 -10.77 16.60 -1.32
N SER A 35 -10.19 16.99 -0.18
CA SER A 35 -8.91 16.45 0.29
C SER A 35 -8.96 14.94 0.50
N SER A 36 -10.05 14.43 1.07
CA SER A 36 -10.24 12.98 1.26
C SER A 36 -10.31 12.22 -0.06
N ILE A 37 -11.03 12.74 -1.05
CA ILE A 37 -11.14 12.16 -2.39
C ILE A 37 -9.78 12.19 -3.10
N ASP A 38 -9.06 13.29 -3.04
CA ASP A 38 -7.77 13.42 -3.72
C ASP A 38 -6.72 12.49 -3.13
N ARG A 39 -6.70 12.32 -1.79
CA ARG A 39 -5.87 11.30 -1.15
C ARG A 39 -6.22 9.90 -1.62
N TRP A 40 -7.51 9.55 -1.65
CA TRP A 40 -7.96 8.24 -2.12
C TRP A 40 -7.59 8.00 -3.60
N ARG A 41 -7.78 9.00 -4.46
CA ARG A 41 -7.36 8.96 -5.86
C ARG A 41 -5.85 8.78 -5.99
N ASN A 42 -5.06 9.49 -5.17
CA ASN A 42 -3.61 9.36 -5.16
C ASN A 42 -3.17 7.92 -4.79
N ILE A 43 -3.80 7.32 -3.77
CA ILE A 43 -3.54 5.93 -3.38
C ILE A 43 -3.93 4.96 -4.51
N PHE A 44 -5.08 5.19 -5.16
CA PHE A 44 -5.59 4.33 -6.23
C PHE A 44 -4.74 4.42 -7.51
N ASN A 45 -4.37 5.63 -7.92
CA ASN A 45 -3.56 5.87 -9.13
C ASN A 45 -2.13 5.35 -9.00
N ASN A 46 -1.57 5.38 -7.79
CA ASN A 46 -0.24 4.84 -7.52
C ASN A 46 -0.26 3.37 -7.13
N MET A 47 -1.42 2.70 -7.15
CA MET A 47 -1.49 1.28 -6.83
C MET A 47 -0.66 0.49 -7.85
N GLY A 48 0.38 -0.18 -7.38
CA GLY A 48 1.20 -1.07 -8.20
C GLY A 48 0.39 -2.29 -8.62
N TYR A 49 -0.35 -2.18 -9.72
CA TYR A 49 -1.09 -3.28 -10.33
C TYR A 49 -0.12 -4.38 -10.76
N ILE A 50 -0.32 -5.57 -10.22
CA ILE A 50 0.53 -6.75 -10.48
C ILE A 50 0.45 -7.16 -11.96
N GLU A 51 -0.67 -6.84 -12.61
CA GLU A 51 -0.95 -7.03 -14.03
C GLU A 51 0.12 -6.36 -14.92
N ASN A 52 0.53 -5.12 -14.59
CA ASN A 52 1.55 -4.40 -15.36
C ASN A 52 2.90 -5.12 -15.33
N ILE A 53 3.26 -5.69 -14.17
CA ILE A 53 4.49 -6.47 -14.01
C ILE A 53 4.35 -7.80 -14.73
N ALA A 54 3.20 -8.48 -14.60
CA ALA A 54 2.97 -9.77 -15.25
C ALA A 54 3.10 -9.66 -16.78
N LEU A 55 2.52 -8.62 -17.39
CA LEU A 55 2.63 -8.34 -18.82
C LEU A 55 4.06 -7.95 -19.24
N SER A 56 4.76 -7.14 -18.42
CA SER A 56 6.17 -6.80 -18.70
C SER A 56 7.07 -8.04 -18.62
N LEU A 57 6.90 -8.88 -17.60
CA LEU A 57 7.70 -10.10 -17.46
C LEU A 57 7.36 -11.14 -18.52
N SER A 58 6.10 -11.24 -18.96
CA SER A 58 5.74 -12.19 -20.03
C SER A 58 6.37 -11.82 -21.37
N THR A 59 6.61 -10.54 -21.61
CA THR A 59 7.19 -10.04 -22.87
C THR A 59 8.71 -9.93 -22.85
N LEU A 60 9.29 -9.53 -21.72
CA LEU A 60 10.72 -9.26 -21.60
C LEU A 60 11.54 -10.52 -21.29
N LEU A 61 11.00 -11.42 -20.45
CA LEU A 61 11.69 -12.64 -20.04
C LEU A 61 11.50 -13.71 -21.13
N ARG A 62 12.51 -13.91 -21.97
CA ARG A 62 12.44 -14.80 -23.14
C ARG A 62 12.68 -16.25 -22.75
N GLY A 63 12.00 -17.16 -23.46
CA GLY A 63 12.17 -18.61 -23.30
C GLY A 63 10.98 -19.28 -22.63
N ASP A 64 10.78 -20.55 -23.01
CA ASP A 64 9.67 -21.41 -22.56
C ASP A 64 10.17 -22.64 -21.80
N SER A 65 11.45 -22.66 -21.40
CA SER A 65 11.94 -23.71 -20.51
C SER A 65 11.15 -23.70 -19.20
N LYS A 66 11.06 -24.88 -18.57
CA LYS A 66 10.38 -25.01 -17.29
C LYS A 66 10.98 -24.08 -16.24
N GLU A 67 12.30 -23.87 -16.23
CA GLU A 67 12.94 -22.94 -15.28
C GLU A 67 12.49 -21.49 -15.51
N VAL A 68 12.44 -21.02 -16.76
CA VAL A 68 12.04 -19.64 -17.08
C VAL A 68 10.58 -19.40 -16.71
N VAL A 69 9.69 -20.36 -17.01
CA VAL A 69 8.28 -20.30 -16.62
C VAL A 69 8.13 -20.22 -15.09
N LEU A 70 8.87 -21.06 -14.36
CA LEU A 70 8.88 -21.05 -12.91
C LEU A 70 9.42 -19.73 -12.35
N MET A 71 10.46 -19.16 -12.96
CA MET A 71 11.00 -17.87 -12.54
C MET A 71 9.99 -16.73 -12.71
N ARG A 72 9.30 -16.63 -13.86
CA ARG A 72 8.23 -15.64 -14.08
C ARG A 72 7.13 -15.78 -13.01
N ARG A 73 6.68 -17.00 -12.74
CA ARG A 73 5.66 -17.28 -11.72
C ARG A 73 6.12 -16.89 -10.32
N THR A 74 7.37 -17.19 -9.96
CA THR A 74 7.93 -16.88 -8.64
C THR A 74 8.10 -15.37 -8.44
N ILE A 75 8.56 -14.62 -9.45
CA ILE A 75 8.66 -13.16 -9.39
C ILE A 75 7.27 -12.55 -9.11
N ILE A 76 6.26 -12.96 -9.88
CA ILE A 76 4.89 -12.47 -9.70
C ILE A 76 4.36 -12.85 -8.32
N ARG A 77 4.57 -14.09 -7.87
CA ARG A 77 4.11 -14.58 -6.56
C ARG A 77 4.72 -13.76 -5.42
N TYR A 78 6.01 -13.44 -5.47
CA TYR A 78 6.64 -12.59 -4.45
C TYR A 78 6.03 -11.19 -4.37
N LEU A 79 5.67 -10.61 -5.52
CA LEU A 79 4.99 -9.31 -5.56
C LEU A 79 3.57 -9.40 -4.98
N VAL A 80 2.85 -10.48 -5.28
CA VAL A 80 1.55 -10.79 -4.67
C VAL A 80 1.66 -10.93 -3.15
N VAL A 81 2.68 -11.63 -2.64
CA VAL A 81 2.90 -11.75 -1.19
C VAL A 81 3.12 -10.37 -0.56
N SER A 82 3.98 -9.53 -1.16
CA SER A 82 4.18 -8.15 -0.66
C SER A 82 2.88 -7.36 -0.62
N GLN A 83 2.06 -7.48 -1.67
CA GLN A 83 0.77 -6.81 -1.77
C GLN A 83 -0.23 -7.30 -0.72
N ILE A 84 -0.32 -8.62 -0.49
CA ILE A 84 -1.18 -9.20 0.56
C ILE A 84 -0.75 -8.66 1.93
N LEU A 85 0.55 -8.63 2.21
CA LEU A 85 1.06 -8.13 3.48
C LEU A 85 0.70 -6.65 3.71
N ALA A 86 0.85 -5.80 2.68
CA ALA A 86 0.45 -4.40 2.75
C ALA A 86 -1.07 -4.23 2.91
N PHE A 87 -1.87 -4.99 2.15
CA PHE A 87 -3.33 -4.96 2.25
C PHE A 87 -3.86 -5.47 3.58
N ARG A 88 -3.15 -6.37 4.26
CA ARG A 88 -3.48 -6.81 5.63
C ARG A 88 -3.50 -5.65 6.63
N ASP A 89 -2.70 -4.61 6.40
CA ASP A 89 -2.59 -3.45 7.28
C ASP A 89 -3.70 -2.43 7.05
N ILE A 90 -4.16 -2.26 5.80
CA ILE A 90 -5.16 -1.24 5.43
C ILE A 90 -6.58 -1.77 5.25
N SER A 91 -6.77 -3.08 5.05
CA SER A 91 -8.08 -3.69 4.78
C SER A 91 -8.43 -4.76 5.80
N MET A 92 -9.49 -4.50 6.58
CA MET A 92 -10.03 -5.47 7.54
C MET A 92 -10.51 -6.76 6.87
N ARG A 93 -11.00 -6.68 5.63
CA ARG A 93 -11.41 -7.86 4.86
C ARG A 93 -10.22 -8.76 4.53
N VAL A 94 -9.11 -8.17 4.10
CA VAL A 94 -7.87 -8.92 3.81
C VAL A 94 -7.26 -9.45 5.09
N ARG A 95 -7.26 -8.67 6.17
CA ARG A 95 -6.81 -9.13 7.50
C ARG A 95 -7.59 -10.34 8.01
N ARG A 96 -8.92 -10.39 7.81
CA ARG A 96 -9.74 -11.54 8.18
C ARG A 96 -9.45 -12.77 7.31
N ARG A 97 -9.18 -12.57 6.02
CA ARG A 97 -8.85 -13.65 5.09
C ARG A 97 -7.46 -14.24 5.33
N PHE A 98 -6.50 -13.38 5.66
CA PHE A 98 -5.11 -13.76 5.89
C PHE A 98 -4.66 -13.23 7.26
N PRO A 99 -5.08 -13.84 8.39
CA PRO A 99 -4.79 -13.32 9.73
C PRO A 99 -3.30 -13.41 10.11
N ASN A 100 -2.61 -14.45 9.65
CA ASN A 100 -1.23 -14.78 10.00
C ASN A 100 -0.46 -15.32 8.78
N MET A 101 0.84 -15.55 8.93
CA MET A 101 1.67 -16.03 7.82
C MET A 101 1.30 -17.45 7.41
N GLU A 102 0.85 -18.29 8.35
CA GLU A 102 0.40 -19.65 8.07
C GLU A 102 -0.75 -19.66 7.06
N SER A 103 -1.72 -18.74 7.20
CA SER A 103 -2.85 -18.64 6.26
C SER A 103 -2.42 -18.33 4.82
N MET A 104 -1.30 -17.63 4.62
CA MET A 104 -0.73 -17.38 3.30
C MET A 104 -0.01 -18.59 2.72
N VAL A 105 0.59 -19.42 3.60
CA VAL A 105 1.17 -20.70 3.19
C VAL A 105 0.09 -21.69 2.80
N THR A 106 -0.95 -21.84 3.62
CA THR A 106 -2.10 -22.71 3.32
C THR A 106 -2.79 -22.30 2.02
N ALA A 107 -2.87 -21.01 1.72
CA ALA A 107 -3.44 -20.50 0.47
C ALA A 107 -2.50 -20.62 -0.74
N GLY A 108 -1.25 -21.07 -0.56
CA GLY A 108 -0.28 -21.31 -1.64
C GLY A 108 0.44 -20.06 -2.15
N PHE A 109 0.35 -18.92 -1.46
CA PHE A 109 1.08 -17.70 -1.84
C PHE A 109 2.52 -17.70 -1.35
N LEU A 110 2.78 -18.36 -0.22
CA LEU A 110 4.08 -18.42 0.44
C LEU A 110 4.47 -19.88 0.65
N HIS A 111 5.74 -20.23 0.47
CA HIS A 111 6.24 -21.55 0.84
C HIS A 111 6.74 -21.58 2.29
N GLU A 112 6.82 -22.76 2.90
CA GLU A 112 7.25 -22.88 4.31
C GLU A 112 8.66 -22.34 4.56
N ASN A 113 9.60 -22.63 3.66
CA ASN A 113 10.96 -22.09 3.73
C ASN A 113 10.98 -20.55 3.66
N GLU A 114 10.12 -19.96 2.83
CA GLU A 114 10.03 -18.50 2.68
C GLU A 114 9.36 -17.84 3.89
N LYS A 115 8.40 -18.52 4.52
CA LYS A 115 7.83 -18.11 5.81
C LYS A 115 8.93 -18.07 6.87
N ASP A 116 9.75 -19.10 6.94
CA ASP A 116 10.85 -19.16 7.89
C ASP A 116 11.88 -18.07 7.63
N ASP A 117 12.20 -17.78 6.37
CA ASP A 117 13.10 -16.68 6.01
C ASP A 117 12.50 -15.31 6.37
N LEU A 118 11.21 -15.10 6.19
CA LEU A 118 10.53 -13.88 6.69
C LEU A 118 10.58 -13.79 8.22
N ASN A 119 10.46 -14.92 8.93
CA ASN A 119 10.51 -14.95 10.38
C ASN A 119 11.92 -14.65 10.93
N LYS A 120 12.97 -15.12 10.25
CA LYS A 120 14.38 -14.85 10.59
C LYS A 120 14.77 -13.38 10.49
N ILE A 121 14.05 -12.59 9.68
CA ILE A 121 14.27 -11.14 9.59
C ILE A 121 13.91 -10.50 10.93
N SER A 122 14.93 -10.27 11.76
CA SER A 122 14.84 -9.56 13.04
C SER A 122 14.91 -8.06 12.79
N ILE A 123 13.75 -7.42 12.78
CA ILE A 123 13.59 -5.97 12.70
C ILE A 123 12.64 -5.54 13.81
N GLN A 124 12.78 -4.29 14.27
CA GLN A 124 11.87 -3.76 15.29
C GLN A 124 10.42 -3.87 14.79
N PRO A 125 9.43 -4.17 15.66
CA PRO A 125 8.03 -4.41 15.25
C PRO A 125 7.37 -3.25 14.47
N VAL A 126 7.91 -2.03 14.60
CA VAL A 126 7.48 -0.86 13.84
C VAL A 126 7.74 -1.00 12.33
N TYR A 127 8.81 -1.72 11.96
CA TYR A 127 9.16 -1.93 10.56
C TYR A 127 8.44 -3.15 10.00
N LYS A 128 7.75 -2.92 8.89
CA LYS A 128 6.99 -3.96 8.22
C LYS A 128 7.87 -4.71 7.21
N LYS A 129 7.61 -6.01 7.04
CA LYS A 129 8.43 -6.92 6.22
C LYS A 129 8.04 -6.95 4.73
N TYR A 130 7.27 -5.98 4.26
CA TYR A 130 6.72 -5.97 2.90
C TYR A 130 7.77 -5.87 1.81
N TRP A 131 8.91 -5.26 2.14
CA TRP A 131 10.05 -5.06 1.25
C TRP A 131 10.78 -6.38 0.93
N ALA A 132 10.73 -7.38 1.82
CA ALA A 132 11.52 -8.60 1.67
C ALA A 132 11.12 -9.42 0.44
N PRO A 133 9.83 -9.72 0.19
CA PRO A 133 9.41 -10.37 -1.05
C PRO A 133 9.73 -9.53 -2.30
N VAL A 134 9.65 -8.20 -2.21
CA VAL A 134 10.04 -7.32 -3.32
C VAL A 134 11.53 -7.46 -3.64
N ASN A 135 12.38 -7.48 -2.63
CA ASN A 135 13.82 -7.69 -2.78
C ASN A 135 14.14 -9.08 -3.39
N TRP A 136 13.39 -10.12 -3.01
CA TRP A 136 13.54 -11.44 -3.61
C TRP A 136 13.14 -11.45 -5.09
N ALA A 137 12.08 -10.74 -5.46
CA ALA A 137 11.68 -10.54 -6.86
C ALA A 137 12.77 -9.81 -7.66
N LEU A 138 13.33 -8.73 -7.11
CA LEU A 138 14.45 -7.99 -7.72
C LEU A 138 15.68 -8.87 -7.94
N THR A 139 16.00 -9.73 -6.96
CA THR A 139 17.13 -10.67 -7.03
C THR A 139 16.93 -11.68 -8.17
N LEU A 140 15.70 -12.16 -8.39
CA LEU A 140 15.37 -13.04 -9.51
C LEU A 140 15.46 -12.31 -10.86
N CYS A 141 14.98 -11.06 -10.95
CA CYS A 141 15.16 -10.24 -12.16
C CYS A 141 16.65 -10.04 -12.50
N HIS A 142 17.48 -9.77 -11.49
CA HIS A 142 18.93 -9.63 -11.69
C HIS A 142 19.58 -10.94 -12.15
N ARG A 143 19.17 -12.08 -11.57
CA ARG A 143 19.63 -13.41 -12.01
C ARG A 143 19.24 -13.69 -13.46
N ALA A 144 18.00 -13.40 -13.84
CA ALA A 144 17.52 -13.54 -15.22
C ALA A 144 18.35 -12.72 -16.22
N HIS A 145 18.81 -11.52 -15.83
CA HIS A 145 19.71 -10.72 -16.64
C HIS A 145 21.08 -11.36 -16.79
N LYS A 146 21.67 -11.84 -15.69
CA LYS A 146 22.98 -12.52 -15.69
C LYS A 146 22.97 -13.80 -16.53
N GLU A 147 21.86 -14.52 -16.54
CA GLU A 147 21.63 -15.72 -17.35
C GLU A 147 21.32 -15.43 -18.83
N GLY A 148 21.27 -14.15 -19.23
CA GLY A 148 20.99 -13.73 -20.61
C GLY A 148 19.51 -13.83 -21.01
N LEU A 149 18.62 -14.22 -20.10
CA LEU A 149 17.17 -14.31 -20.33
C LEU A 149 16.54 -12.93 -20.48
N LEU A 150 17.09 -11.93 -19.77
CA LEU A 150 16.85 -10.50 -19.98
C LEU A 150 18.09 -9.90 -20.64
N SER A 151 18.25 -10.07 -21.95
CA SER A 151 19.50 -9.73 -22.64
C SER A 151 19.83 -8.22 -22.67
N ALA A 152 18.82 -7.36 -22.69
CA ALA A 152 19.01 -5.91 -22.81
C ALA A 152 18.93 -5.20 -21.45
N ALA A 153 19.91 -4.36 -21.13
CA ALA A 153 19.91 -3.53 -19.92
C ALA A 153 18.64 -2.64 -19.77
N PRO A 154 18.06 -2.06 -20.86
CA PRO A 154 16.76 -1.39 -20.78
C PRO A 154 15.63 -2.29 -20.29
N SER A 155 15.59 -3.56 -20.68
CA SER A 155 14.57 -4.52 -20.24
C SER A 155 14.68 -4.80 -18.74
N LEU A 156 15.90 -4.90 -18.21
CA LEU A 156 16.11 -4.99 -16.76
C LEU A 156 15.60 -3.72 -16.07
N ASN A 157 15.96 -2.54 -16.56
CA ASN A 157 15.49 -1.27 -15.99
C ASN A 157 13.96 -1.16 -15.98
N THR A 158 13.28 -1.61 -17.04
CA THR A 158 11.81 -1.68 -17.05
C THR A 158 11.31 -2.58 -15.93
N CYS A 159 11.82 -3.81 -15.80
CA CYS A 159 11.41 -4.71 -14.72
C CYS A 159 11.68 -4.11 -13.32
N LEU A 160 12.84 -3.49 -13.11
CA LEU A 160 13.19 -2.84 -11.85
C LEU A 160 12.25 -1.67 -11.53
N ASN A 161 11.92 -0.84 -12.53
CA ASN A 161 11.01 0.29 -12.36
C ASN A 161 9.61 -0.17 -11.98
N VAL A 162 9.05 -1.17 -12.67
CA VAL A 162 7.68 -1.63 -12.35
C VAL A 162 7.65 -2.34 -10.99
N VAL A 163 8.69 -3.10 -10.62
CA VAL A 163 8.80 -3.69 -9.26
C VAL A 163 8.97 -2.59 -8.19
N SER A 164 9.72 -1.54 -8.48
CA SER A 164 9.93 -0.40 -7.57
C SER A 164 8.64 0.40 -7.36
N LEU A 165 7.73 0.46 -8.32
CA LEU A 165 6.39 1.06 -8.12
C LEU A 165 5.59 0.32 -7.04
N VAL A 166 5.67 -1.02 -7.01
CA VAL A 166 5.04 -1.81 -5.94
C VAL A 166 5.70 -1.50 -4.61
N HIS A 167 7.04 -1.43 -4.54
CA HIS A 167 7.75 -1.04 -3.31
C HIS A 167 7.33 0.35 -2.82
N PHE A 168 7.31 1.34 -3.72
CA PHE A 168 6.95 2.71 -3.39
C PHE A 168 5.52 2.79 -2.89
N TRP A 169 4.57 2.14 -3.56
CA TRP A 169 3.19 2.06 -3.10
C TRP A 169 3.04 1.33 -1.75
N VAL A 170 3.89 0.35 -1.45
CA VAL A 170 3.84 -0.37 -0.17
C VAL A 170 4.40 0.47 0.99
N THR A 171 5.35 1.38 0.71
CA THR A 171 6.09 2.14 1.72
C THR A 171 5.59 3.57 1.93
N THR A 172 4.95 4.17 0.93
CA THR A 172 4.47 5.57 0.98
C THR A 172 3.10 5.82 1.61
N PRO A 173 2.13 4.89 1.71
CA PRO A 173 0.81 5.18 2.29
C PRO A 173 0.89 5.57 3.77
N THR A 174 2.00 5.26 4.45
CA THR A 174 2.24 5.61 5.85
C THR A 174 2.92 6.97 6.04
N LEU A 175 3.36 7.65 4.97
CA LEU A 175 4.00 8.97 5.03
C LEU A 175 3.09 10.05 4.43
N PRO A 176 2.05 10.48 5.17
CA PRO A 176 1.76 11.91 5.15
C PRO A 176 1.49 12.49 6.56
N PHE A 177 1.94 11.84 7.63
CA PHE A 177 1.73 12.31 9.01
C PHE A 177 3.00 12.38 9.88
N SER A 178 4.16 12.66 9.30
CA SER A 178 5.20 13.34 10.06
C SER A 178 4.95 14.85 9.92
N GLY A 179 4.48 15.48 10.99
CA GLY A 179 4.05 16.87 11.02
C GLY A 179 5.18 17.86 10.71
N SER A 180 5.25 18.30 9.46
CA SER A 180 6.08 19.43 9.02
C SER A 180 5.23 20.50 8.34
N PHE A 181 4.07 20.80 8.92
CA PHE A 181 3.31 22.02 8.64
C PHE A 181 3.03 22.66 10.00
N ILE A 182 3.41 23.93 10.15
CA ILE A 182 3.53 24.73 11.40
C ILE A 182 4.96 24.70 11.96
N LEU A 183 5.82 25.54 11.37
CA LEU A 183 6.85 26.37 12.02
C LEU A 183 7.74 26.94 10.90
N LEU A 184 7.22 27.90 10.15
CA LEU A 184 8.02 28.88 9.39
C LEU A 184 7.07 30.01 9.00
N HIS A 185 6.73 30.84 9.99
CA HIS A 185 6.41 32.26 9.84
C HIS A 185 6.28 32.84 11.25
N HIS A 186 7.43 33.25 11.78
CA HIS A 186 7.54 34.41 12.66
C HIS A 186 8.97 34.95 12.60
#